data_AF-A0A239C6N8-F1
#
_entry.id   AF-A0A239C6N8-F1
#
_cell.length_a   1.000
_cell.length_b   1.000
_cell.length_c   1.000
_cell.angle_alpha   90.00
_cell.angle_beta   90.00
_cell.angle_gamma   90.00
#
_symmetry.space_group_name_H-M   'P 1'
#
loop_
_entity.id
_entity.type
_entity.pdbx_description
1 polymer ?
#
loop_
_entity_poly.entity_id
_entity_poly.type
_entity_poly.pdbx_seq_one_letter_code
_entity_poly.pdbx_strand_id
1 'polypeptide(L)'
;MNQTGLPMKQTAEHMPAPDSRPPYPVTPDGRYFVVRGRLWRRTDPHLPADQRQRLTRELMAARRAVQSALRAGDPEAERAARARVDAAKIALGERGPPWWTDGAPDYNRRMASKTPYAGWYADQMRSAGH
;
A
#
# COMPACT_ATOMS: atom_id res chain seq x y z
N MET A 1 43.86 -26.18 -25.41
CA MET A 1 44.33 -25.06 -24.56
C MET A 1 43.78 -23.76 -25.12
N ASN A 2 43.38 -22.87 -24.21
CA ASN A 2 42.99 -21.45 -24.38
C ASN A 2 41.50 -21.23 -24.73
N GLN A 3 40.65 -20.55 -23.93
CA GLN A 3 40.95 -19.60 -22.84
C GLN A 3 40.81 -18.13 -23.24
N THR A 4 39.69 -17.65 -23.82
CA THR A 4 39.29 -16.21 -23.85
C THR A 4 37.80 -16.15 -24.25
N GLY A 5 36.82 -15.78 -23.43
CA GLY A 5 36.64 -14.50 -22.74
C GLY A 5 35.33 -13.87 -23.24
N LEU A 6 34.18 -14.34 -22.73
CA LEU A 6 32.84 -13.78 -23.02
C LEU A 6 32.73 -12.36 -22.43
N PRO A 7 32.23 -11.35 -23.17
CA PRO A 7 32.03 -10.04 -22.59
C PRO A 7 30.89 -10.06 -21.58
N MET A 8 31.14 -9.38 -20.47
CA MET A 8 30.22 -9.20 -19.35
C MET A 8 28.90 -8.60 -19.84
N LYS A 9 27.77 -9.24 -19.49
CA LYS A 9 26.46 -8.64 -19.64
C LYS A 9 26.39 -7.45 -18.69
N GLN A 10 26.50 -6.26 -19.29
CA GLN A 10 26.36 -4.99 -18.63
C GLN A 10 25.05 -4.98 -17.84
N THR A 11 25.20 -4.64 -16.56
CA THR A 11 24.13 -4.43 -15.60
C THR A 11 23.05 -3.54 -16.19
N ALA A 12 21.84 -4.08 -16.35
CA ALA A 12 20.67 -3.26 -16.53
C ALA A 12 20.44 -2.50 -15.23
N GLU A 13 21.02 -1.30 -15.14
CA GLU A 13 20.53 -0.26 -14.24
C GLU A 13 19.02 -0.15 -14.46
N HIS A 14 18.26 -0.49 -13.42
CA HIS A 14 16.85 -0.20 -13.33
C HIS A 14 16.69 1.32 -13.34
N MET A 15 16.60 1.89 -14.53
CA MET A 15 16.24 3.29 -14.72
C MET A 15 14.85 3.49 -14.10
N PRO A 16 14.68 4.35 -13.09
CA PRO A 16 13.35 4.67 -12.60
C PRO A 16 12.58 5.41 -13.70
N ALA A 17 11.35 4.98 -13.98
CA ALA A 17 10.44 5.68 -14.88
C ALA A 17 10.25 7.15 -14.45
N PRO A 18 10.06 8.10 -15.40
CA PRO A 18 9.96 9.51 -15.07
C PRO A 18 8.77 9.81 -14.15
N ASP A 19 9.07 10.56 -13.09
CA ASP A 19 8.21 11.30 -12.16
C ASP A 19 6.78 10.79 -11.95
N SER A 20 6.64 9.57 -11.43
CA SER A 20 5.37 9.13 -10.85
C SER A 20 5.34 9.48 -9.37
N ARG A 21 5.23 10.77 -9.06
CA ARG A 21 4.91 11.19 -7.68
C ARG A 21 3.66 10.40 -7.25
N PRO A 22 3.69 9.69 -6.11
CA PRO A 22 2.55 8.87 -5.70
C PRO A 22 1.30 9.76 -5.67
N PRO A 23 0.13 9.25 -6.11
CA PRO A 23 -1.09 10.07 -6.28
C PRO A 23 -1.55 10.71 -4.97
N TYR A 24 -1.00 10.25 -3.85
CA TYR A 24 -1.23 10.76 -2.52
C TYR A 24 0.11 11.01 -1.80
N PRO A 25 0.23 12.08 -1.00
CA PRO A 25 1.37 12.30 -0.12
C PRO A 25 1.60 11.09 0.80
N VAL A 26 2.86 10.73 0.99
CA VAL A 26 3.30 9.63 1.87
C VAL A 26 4.06 10.24 3.05
N THR A 27 3.77 9.76 4.26
CA THR A 27 4.45 10.25 5.48
C THR A 27 5.97 10.06 5.38
N PRO A 28 6.79 10.90 6.06
CA PRO A 28 8.25 10.82 5.95
C PRO A 28 8.84 9.46 6.31
N ASP A 29 8.19 8.73 7.20
CA ASP A 29 8.56 7.37 7.62
C ASP A 29 8.02 6.25 6.71
N GLY A 30 7.28 6.61 5.66
CA GLY A 30 6.72 5.66 4.71
C GLY A 30 5.57 4.79 5.24
N ARG A 31 5.07 4.99 6.47
CA ARG A 31 4.04 4.14 7.09
C ARG A 31 2.64 4.37 6.51
N TYR A 32 2.35 5.61 6.12
CA TYR A 32 1.02 6.01 5.69
C TYR A 32 1.04 6.80 4.38
N PHE A 33 -0.09 6.80 3.69
CA PHE A 33 -0.42 7.79 2.67
C PHE A 33 -1.68 8.55 3.07
N VAL A 34 -1.88 9.75 2.52
CA VAL A 34 -2.98 10.63 2.91
C VAL A 34 -4.02 10.79 1.80
N VAL A 35 -5.26 10.41 2.09
CA VAL A 35 -6.43 10.65 1.21
C VAL A 35 -7.42 11.52 1.94
N ARG A 36 -7.73 12.70 1.39
CA ARG A 36 -8.68 13.67 2.00
C ARG A 36 -8.35 13.95 3.48
N GLY A 37 -7.07 14.17 3.77
CA GLY A 37 -6.53 14.40 5.12
C GLY A 37 -6.45 13.18 6.03
N ARG A 38 -6.97 12.01 5.63
CA ARG A 38 -6.99 10.78 6.42
C ARG A 38 -5.80 9.91 6.10
N LEU A 39 -5.11 9.43 7.13
CA LEU A 39 -4.02 8.47 7.02
C LEU A 39 -4.57 7.09 6.67
N TRP A 40 -3.90 6.43 5.73
CA TRP A 40 -4.14 5.05 5.35
C TRP A 40 -2.81 4.32 5.41
N ARG A 41 -2.76 3.24 6.20
CA ARG A 41 -1.53 2.46 6.35
C ARG A 41 -1.16 1.83 5.00
N ARG A 42 0.12 1.90 4.65
CA ARG A 42 0.66 1.27 3.45
C ARG A 42 0.83 -0.23 3.64
N THR A 43 0.83 -0.95 2.53
CA THR A 43 1.25 -2.34 2.47
C THR A 43 2.62 -2.49 3.14
N ASP A 44 2.79 -3.54 3.91
CA ASP A 44 4.08 -3.88 4.53
C ASP A 44 5.17 -3.98 3.45
N PRO A 45 6.19 -3.10 3.49
CA PRO A 45 7.26 -3.09 2.48
C PRO A 45 8.18 -4.31 2.60
N HIS A 46 8.12 -5.06 3.71
CA HIS A 46 8.94 -6.24 3.96
C HIS A 46 8.33 -7.53 3.40
N LEU A 47 7.13 -7.46 2.80
CA LEU A 47 6.53 -8.62 2.14
C LEU A 47 7.33 -9.02 0.88
N PRO A 48 7.65 -10.32 0.72
CA PRO A 48 8.17 -10.85 -0.54
C PRO A 48 7.29 -10.45 -1.73
N ALA A 49 7.93 -10.15 -2.87
CA ALA A 49 7.24 -9.60 -4.03
C ALA A 49 6.14 -10.53 -4.58
N ASP A 50 6.39 -11.84 -4.56
CA ASP A 50 5.44 -12.89 -4.94
C ASP A 50 4.25 -12.95 -3.97
N GLN A 51 4.50 -12.86 -2.66
CA GLN A 51 3.46 -12.81 -1.64
C GLN A 51 2.61 -11.56 -1.79
N ARG A 52 3.23 -10.39 -1.94
CA ARG A 52 2.52 -9.12 -2.19
C ARG A 52 1.66 -9.21 -3.46
N GLN A 53 2.19 -9.79 -4.53
CA GLN A 53 1.45 -9.94 -5.78
C GLN A 53 0.25 -10.88 -5.61
N ARG A 54 0.43 -12.02 -4.95
CA ARG A 54 -0.66 -12.97 -4.66
C ARG A 54 -1.78 -12.31 -3.84
N LEU A 55 -1.42 -11.67 -2.73
CA LEU A 55 -2.38 -10.98 -1.86
C LEU A 55 -3.11 -9.83 -2.56
N THR A 56 -2.41 -9.11 -3.45
CA THR A 56 -3.04 -8.06 -4.28
C THR A 56 -4.08 -8.67 -5.23
N ARG A 57 -3.77 -9.82 -5.86
CA ARG A 57 -4.74 -10.53 -6.73
C ARG A 57 -5.95 -11.01 -5.93
N GLU A 58 -5.74 -11.59 -4.76
CA GLU A 58 -6.81 -12.02 -3.85
C GLU A 58 -7.70 -10.84 -3.44
N LEU A 59 -7.11 -9.70 -3.07
CA LEU A 59 -7.83 -8.48 -2.72
C LEU A 59 -8.70 -7.99 -3.88
N MET A 60 -8.17 -7.97 -5.11
CA MET A 60 -8.94 -7.55 -6.28
C MET A 60 -10.05 -8.54 -6.62
N ALA A 61 -9.81 -9.85 -6.48
CA ALA A 61 -10.83 -10.88 -6.66
C ALA A 61 -11.97 -10.74 -5.62
N ALA A 62 -11.63 -10.51 -4.35
CA ALA A 62 -12.60 -10.29 -3.28
C ALA A 62 -13.43 -9.03 -3.51
N ARG A 63 -12.82 -7.92 -3.96
CA ARG A 63 -13.55 -6.68 -4.32
C ARG A 63 -14.54 -6.90 -5.45
N ARG A 64 -14.15 -7.63 -6.51
CA ARG A 64 -15.07 -8.01 -7.59
C ARG A 64 -16.24 -8.86 -7.07
N ALA A 65 -15.98 -9.78 -6.16
CA ALA A 65 -17.02 -10.59 -5.54
C ALA A 65 -18.01 -9.74 -4.69
N VAL A 66 -17.53 -8.73 -3.97
CA VAL A 66 -18.42 -7.77 -3.28
C VAL A 66 -19.36 -7.08 -4.28
N GLN A 67 -18.80 -6.57 -5.38
CA GLN A 67 -19.60 -5.91 -6.41
C GLN A 67 -20.61 -6.87 -7.07
N SER A 68 -20.24 -8.12 -7.28
CA SER A 68 -21.13 -9.16 -7.81
C SER A 68 -22.28 -9.45 -6.84
N ALA A 69 -21.99 -9.64 -5.56
CA ALA A 69 -22.99 -9.92 -4.54
C ALA A 69 -23.98 -8.76 -4.37
N LEU A 70 -23.48 -7.52 -4.35
CA LEU A 70 -24.33 -6.31 -4.31
C LEU A 70 -25.28 -6.22 -5.50
N ARG A 71 -24.82 -6.55 -6.71
CA ARG A 71 -25.66 -6.58 -7.92
C ARG A 71 -26.71 -7.69 -7.89
N ALA A 72 -26.36 -8.83 -7.30
CA ALA A 72 -27.26 -9.96 -7.14
C ALA A 72 -28.26 -9.77 -5.98
N GLY A 73 -28.06 -8.77 -5.11
CA GLY A 73 -28.85 -8.60 -3.90
C GLY A 73 -28.66 -9.74 -2.89
N ASP A 74 -27.46 -10.32 -2.84
CA ASP A 74 -27.12 -11.45 -1.96
C ASP A 74 -26.31 -10.99 -0.74
N PRO A 75 -26.94 -10.84 0.45
CA PRO A 75 -26.26 -10.32 1.63
C PRO A 75 -25.24 -11.29 2.23
N GLU A 76 -25.40 -12.60 2.02
CA GLU A 76 -24.48 -13.61 2.55
C GLU A 76 -23.18 -13.62 1.73
N ALA A 77 -23.31 -13.66 0.39
CA ALA A 77 -22.17 -13.55 -0.51
C ALA A 77 -21.44 -12.21 -0.32
N GLU A 78 -22.17 -11.12 -0.06
CA GLU A 78 -21.57 -9.82 0.23
C GLU A 78 -20.73 -9.88 1.51
N ARG A 79 -21.28 -10.44 2.60
CA ARG A 79 -20.57 -10.59 3.87
C ARG A 79 -19.31 -11.43 3.72
N ALA A 80 -19.41 -12.58 3.04
CA ALA A 80 -18.27 -13.46 2.78
C ALA A 80 -17.19 -12.78 1.93
N ALA A 81 -17.59 -12.01 0.90
CA ALA A 81 -16.64 -11.26 0.08
C ALA A 81 -15.97 -10.12 0.86
N ARG A 82 -16.69 -9.41 1.72
CA ARG A 82 -16.12 -8.37 2.60
C ARG A 82 -15.14 -8.95 3.62
N ALA A 83 -15.43 -10.13 4.17
CA ALA A 83 -14.51 -10.84 5.06
C ALA A 83 -13.20 -11.18 4.34
N ARG A 84 -13.26 -11.66 3.09
CA ARG A 84 -12.07 -11.90 2.25
C ARG A 84 -11.28 -10.62 1.95
N VAL A 85 -11.96 -9.50 1.71
CA VAL A 85 -11.28 -8.19 1.56
C VAL A 85 -10.52 -7.82 2.83
N ASP A 86 -11.14 -8.03 4.00
CA ASP A 86 -10.49 -7.71 5.28
C ASP A 86 -9.27 -8.61 5.54
N ALA A 87 -9.42 -9.93 5.35
CA ALA A 87 -8.33 -10.88 5.49
C ALA A 87 -7.14 -10.55 4.58
N ALA A 88 -7.39 -10.25 3.30
CA ALA A 88 -6.32 -9.87 2.36
C ALA A 88 -5.64 -8.56 2.78
N LYS A 89 -6.38 -7.58 3.32
CA LYS A 89 -5.81 -6.32 3.82
C LYS A 89 -5.00 -6.50 5.09
N ILE A 90 -5.41 -7.39 5.99
CA ILE A 90 -4.63 -7.75 7.17
C ILE A 90 -3.32 -8.42 6.73
N ALA A 91 -3.39 -9.38 5.81
CA ALA A 91 -2.21 -10.06 5.29
C ALA A 91 -1.25 -9.13 4.51
N LEU A 92 -1.77 -8.10 3.84
CA LEU A 92 -0.96 -7.04 3.23
C LEU A 92 -0.35 -6.07 4.27
N GLY A 93 -0.74 -6.15 5.53
CA GLY A 93 -0.34 -5.20 6.56
C GLY A 93 -1.07 -3.86 6.50
N GLU A 94 -2.13 -3.70 5.69
CA GLU A 94 -2.93 -2.46 5.60
C GLU A 94 -3.94 -2.32 6.77
N ARG A 95 -4.24 -3.44 7.44
CA ARG A 95 -5.14 -3.57 8.60
C ARG A 95 -4.58 -4.55 9.63
N GLY A 96 -5.20 -4.63 10.80
CA GLY A 96 -4.71 -5.43 11.93
C GLY A 96 -3.54 -4.76 12.67
N PRO A 97 -2.68 -5.53 13.34
CA PRO A 97 -1.45 -5.03 13.95
C PRO A 97 -0.57 -4.29 12.94
N PRO A 98 0.16 -3.25 13.35
CA PRO A 98 1.12 -2.58 12.49
C PRO A 98 2.33 -3.48 12.19
N TRP A 99 2.97 -3.27 11.03
CA TRP A 99 4.14 -4.03 10.60
C TRP A 99 5.48 -3.47 11.12
N TRP A 100 5.47 -2.35 11.84
CA TRP A 100 6.66 -1.81 12.51
C TRP A 100 6.78 -2.33 13.94
N THR A 101 8.02 -2.44 14.42
CA THR A 101 8.36 -3.06 15.72
C THR A 101 8.92 -2.06 16.73
N ASP A 102 8.97 -0.76 16.40
CA ASP A 102 9.55 0.29 17.23
C ASP A 102 8.63 0.79 18.37
N GLY A 103 7.46 0.15 18.55
CA GLY A 103 6.50 0.50 19.59
C GLY A 103 5.66 1.75 19.30
N ALA A 104 5.82 2.39 18.14
CA ALA A 104 5.00 3.54 17.78
C ALA A 104 3.52 3.14 17.64
N PRO A 105 2.57 4.00 18.07
CA PRO A 105 1.14 3.71 17.94
C PRO A 105 0.69 3.71 16.48
N ASP A 106 -0.39 2.98 16.20
CA ASP A 106 -1.02 2.99 14.88
C ASP A 106 -2.04 4.12 14.71
N TYR A 107 -1.73 5.03 13.79
CA TYR A 107 -2.59 6.14 13.37
C TYR A 107 -3.44 5.82 12.12
N ASN A 108 -3.56 4.56 11.70
CA ASN A 108 -4.37 4.17 10.54
C ASN A 108 -5.81 4.69 10.68
N ARG A 109 -6.33 5.32 9.61
CA ARG A 109 -7.64 5.99 9.55
C ARG A 109 -7.82 7.19 10.49
N ARG A 110 -6.76 7.72 11.11
CA ARG A 110 -6.81 9.01 11.84
C ARG A 110 -6.64 10.19 10.88
N MET A 111 -7.05 11.37 11.31
CA MET A 111 -6.77 12.60 10.56
C MET A 111 -5.30 12.98 10.77
N ALA A 112 -4.58 13.28 9.69
CA ALA A 112 -3.16 13.65 9.77
C ALA A 112 -2.94 14.85 10.71
N SER A 113 -3.86 15.82 10.71
CA SER A 113 -3.85 16.99 11.59
C SER A 113 -4.04 16.68 13.09
N LYS A 114 -4.40 15.44 13.46
CA LYS A 114 -4.60 14.99 14.85
C LYS A 114 -3.57 13.93 15.25
N THR A 115 -2.44 13.91 14.57
CA THR A 115 -1.36 12.93 14.73
C THR A 115 -0.01 13.67 14.72
N PRO A 116 1.10 13.02 15.07
CA PRO A 116 2.43 13.61 14.93
C PRO A 116 2.76 14.10 13.51
N TYR A 117 2.06 13.62 12.49
CA TYR A 117 2.22 14.06 11.10
C TYR A 117 1.56 15.41 10.76
N ALA A 118 0.98 16.12 11.74
CA ALA A 118 0.20 17.34 11.50
C ALA A 118 1.02 18.46 10.83
N GLY A 119 2.25 18.72 11.33
CA GLY A 119 3.14 19.75 10.77
C GLY A 119 3.50 19.42 9.32
N TRP A 120 4.03 18.22 9.09
CA TRP A 120 4.35 17.73 7.74
C TRP A 120 3.13 17.80 6.80
N TYR A 121 1.94 17.40 7.24
CA TYR A 121 0.75 17.44 6.38
C TYR A 121 0.35 18.87 6.03
N ALA A 122 0.46 19.82 6.96
CA ALA A 122 0.20 21.23 6.68
C ALA A 122 1.17 21.77 5.63
N ASP A 123 2.44 21.35 5.66
CA ASP A 123 3.44 21.75 4.68
C ASP A 123 3.09 21.20 3.29
N GLN A 124 2.71 19.92 3.20
CA GLN A 124 2.24 19.30 1.96
C GLN A 124 1.03 20.02 1.35
N MET A 125 0.10 20.53 2.18
CA MET A 125 -1.07 21.26 1.69
C MET A 125 -0.72 22.67 1.19
N ARG A 126 0.27 23.33 1.78
CA ARG A 126 0.74 24.65 1.28
C ARG A 126 1.44 24.51 -0.07
N SER A 127 2.22 23.45 -0.26
CA SER A 127 2.91 23.17 -1.53
C SER A 127 2.01 22.65 -2.65
N ALA A 128 0.77 22.23 -2.35
CA ALA A 128 -0.19 21.77 -3.35
C ALA A 128 -1.18 22.86 -3.82
N GLY A 129 -1.17 24.02 -3.16
CA GLY A 129 -2.05 25.16 -3.45
C GLY A 129 -1.40 26.28 -4.27
N HIS A 130 -0.20 26.06 -4.82
CA HIS A 130 0.48 26.92 -5.80
C HIS A 130 0.58 26.16 -7.12
#